data_AF-A0A147JY53-F1
#
_entry.id   AF-A0A147JY53-F1
#
_cell.length_a   1.000
_cell.length_b   1.000
_cell.length_c   1.000
_cell.angle_alpha   90.00
_cell.angle_beta   90.00
_cell.angle_gamma   90.00
#
_symmetry.space_group_name_H-M   'P 1'
#
loop_
_entity.id
_entity.type
_entity.pdbx_description
1 polymer ?
#
loop_
_entity_poly.entity_id
_entity_poly.type
_entity_poly.pdbx_seq_one_letter_code
_entity_poly.pdbx_strand_id
1 'polypeptide(L)'
;MCEYISRAARSELVQLLVEELGSISGLAKEVGISHVAVLKWLRLENIHPSNTNLKRILELALELKPDEALKVLLRDLDKHATMMDKFGKGGK
;
A
#
# COMPACT_ATOMS: atom_id res chain seq x y z
N MET A 1 -3.28 12.42 3.41
CA MET A 1 -2.96 11.62 2.17
C MET A 1 -2.89 10.12 2.46
N CYS A 2 -1.98 9.66 3.32
CA CYS A 2 -1.89 8.23 3.68
C CYS A 2 -3.18 7.65 4.27
N GLU A 3 -4.01 8.47 4.93
CA GLU A 3 -5.30 8.08 5.50
C GLU A 3 -6.35 7.62 4.48
N TYR A 4 -6.21 8.02 3.21
CA TYR A 4 -7.17 7.71 2.14
C TYR A 4 -6.78 6.50 1.30
N ILE A 5 -5.62 5.89 1.59
CA ILE A 5 -5.16 4.69 0.88
C ILE A 5 -5.70 3.47 1.61
N SER A 6 -6.43 2.63 0.89
CA SER A 6 -7.06 1.44 1.44
C SER A 6 -6.02 0.45 1.97
N ARG A 7 -6.43 -0.39 2.92
CA ARG A 7 -5.56 -1.44 3.47
C ARG A 7 -5.01 -2.36 2.38
N ALA A 8 -5.84 -2.68 1.38
CA ALA A 8 -5.46 -3.51 0.25
C ALA A 8 -4.34 -2.86 -0.58
N ALA A 9 -4.50 -1.57 -0.93
CA ALA A 9 -3.47 -0.85 -1.67
C ALA A 9 -2.16 -0.71 -0.87
N ARG A 10 -2.24 -0.53 0.45
CA ARG A 10 -1.04 -0.53 1.32
C ARG A 10 -0.28 -1.85 1.23
N SER A 11 -0.98 -2.98 1.30
CA SER A 11 -0.34 -4.30 1.18
C SER A 11 0.20 -4.55 -0.22
N GLU A 12 -0.49 -4.09 -1.28
CA GLU A 12 -0.01 -4.17 -2.67
C GLU A 12 1.30 -3.40 -2.86
N LEU A 13 1.42 -2.20 -2.28
CA LEU A 13 2.66 -1.42 -2.30
C LEU A 13 3.82 -2.10 -1.54
N VAL A 14 3.53 -2.75 -0.41
CA VAL A 14 4.53 -3.54 0.33
C VAL A 14 5.01 -4.71 -0.52
N GLN A 15 4.10 -5.44 -1.17
CA GLN A 15 4.44 -6.57 -2.02
C GLN A 15 5.32 -6.12 -3.21
N LEU A 16 4.93 -5.03 -3.89
CA LEU A 16 5.70 -4.44 -4.99
C LEU A 16 7.14 -4.13 -4.58
N LEU A 17 7.34 -3.53 -3.41
CA LEU A 17 8.67 -3.19 -2.92
C LEU A 17 9.48 -4.40 -2.45
N VAL A 18 8.85 -5.43 -1.90
CA VAL A 18 9.55 -6.67 -1.53
C VAL A 18 10.07 -7.39 -2.78
N GLU A 19 9.28 -7.42 -3.84
CA GLU A 19 9.70 -7.97 -5.13
C GLU A 19 10.86 -7.15 -5.72
N GLU A 20 10.77 -5.82 -5.67
CA GLU A 20 11.81 -4.95 -6.23
C GLU A 20 13.13 -4.98 -5.45
N LEU A 21 13.07 -4.99 -4.12
CA LEU A 21 14.24 -5.07 -3.24
C LEU A 21 14.73 -6.52 -3.07
N GLY A 22 14.07 -7.48 -3.74
CA GLY A 22 14.40 -8.91 -3.76
C GLY A 22 14.15 -9.66 -2.44
N SER A 23 13.79 -8.98 -1.36
CA SER A 23 13.54 -9.64 -0.07
C SER A 23 12.78 -8.77 0.95
N ILE A 24 12.14 -9.45 1.90
CA ILE A 24 11.53 -8.83 3.09
C ILE A 24 12.58 -8.07 3.91
N SER A 25 13.78 -8.63 4.05
CA SER A 25 14.90 -7.99 4.76
C SER A 25 15.37 -6.71 4.06
N GLY A 26 15.37 -6.71 2.72
CA GLY A 26 15.67 -5.51 1.91
C GLY A 26 14.71 -4.38 2.23
N LEU A 27 13.41 -4.63 2.13
CA LEU A 27 12.39 -3.63 2.48
C LEU A 27 12.48 -3.16 3.94
N ALA A 28 12.68 -4.10 4.87
CA ALA A 28 12.80 -3.77 6.28
C ALA A 28 13.98 -2.82 6.56
N LYS A 29 15.12 -3.04 5.88
CA LYS A 29 16.30 -2.18 5.97
C LYS A 29 16.04 -0.79 5.38
N GLU A 30 15.46 -0.70 4.18
CA GLU A 30 15.20 0.58 3.49
C GLU A 30 14.17 1.45 4.21
N VAL A 31 13.21 0.83 4.90
CA VAL A 31 12.17 1.53 5.66
C VAL A 31 12.59 1.76 7.13
N GLY A 32 13.62 1.08 7.63
CA GLY A 32 14.10 1.20 9.00
C GLY A 32 13.18 0.54 10.04
N ILE A 33 12.64 -0.64 9.71
CA ILE A 33 11.68 -1.39 10.53
C ILE A 33 12.10 -2.85 10.71
N SER A 34 11.41 -3.59 11.57
CA SER A 34 11.72 -5.01 11.77
C SER A 34 11.26 -5.87 10.58
N HIS A 35 12.05 -6.90 10.26
CA HIS A 35 11.67 -7.94 9.30
C HIS A 35 10.30 -8.56 9.64
N VAL A 36 10.03 -8.78 10.93
CA VAL A 36 8.75 -9.34 11.41
C VAL A 36 7.57 -8.41 11.11
N ALA A 37 7.75 -7.09 11.15
CA ALA A 37 6.69 -6.15 10.80
C ALA A 37 6.29 -6.30 9.32
N VAL A 38 7.28 -6.33 8.41
CA VAL A 38 7.02 -6.53 6.98
C VAL A 38 6.38 -7.90 6.73
N LEU A 39 6.89 -8.96 7.36
CA LEU A 39 6.31 -10.31 7.25
C LEU A 39 4.84 -10.34 7.68
N LYS A 40 4.47 -9.63 8.74
CA LYS A 40 3.08 -9.52 9.21
C LYS A 40 2.20 -8.80 8.19
N TRP A 41 2.69 -7.74 7.55
CA TRP A 41 1.94 -7.01 6.51
C TRP A 41 1.62 -7.86 5.29
N LEU A 42 2.51 -8.80 4.94
CA LEU A 42 2.32 -9.68 3.79
C LEU A 42 1.44 -10.90 4.09
N ARG A 43 1.44 -11.40 5.33
CA ARG A 43 0.77 -12.66 5.68
C ARG A 43 -0.60 -12.50 6.33
N LEU A 44 -0.88 -11.34 6.94
CA LEU A 44 -2.08 -11.17 7.75
C LEU A 44 -3.00 -10.13 7.12
N GLU A 45 -4.19 -10.56 6.71
CA GLU A 45 -5.16 -9.74 5.95
C GLU A 45 -5.58 -8.43 6.63
N ASN A 46 -5.38 -8.31 7.95
CA ASN A 46 -5.77 -7.15 8.75
C ASN A 46 -4.60 -6.37 9.35
N ILE A 47 -3.35 -6.72 9.02
CA ILE A 47 -2.19 -5.95 9.48
C ILE A 47 -1.59 -5.24 8.28
N HIS A 48 -1.52 -3.92 8.39
CA HIS A 48 -0.97 -3.06 7.34
C HIS A 48 -0.04 -2.01 7.94
N PRO A 49 0.80 -1.37 7.11
CA PRO A 49 1.60 -0.23 7.55
C PRO A 49 0.74 0.86 8.20
N SER A 50 1.25 1.42 9.29
CA SER A 50 0.73 2.66 9.87
C SER A 50 0.89 3.81 8.87
N ASN A 51 0.21 4.94 9.09
CA ASN A 51 0.34 6.09 8.19
C ASN A 51 1.79 6.60 8.09
N THR A 52 2.54 6.56 9.19
CA THR A 52 3.96 6.93 9.21
C THR A 52 4.80 6.01 8.32
N ASN A 53 4.65 4.70 8.48
CA ASN A 53 5.40 3.73 7.65
C ASN A 53 4.94 3.76 6.20
N LEU A 54 3.64 3.97 5.96
CA LEU A 54 3.09 4.10 4.61
C LEU A 54 3.69 5.28 3.86
N LYS A 55 3.95 6.41 4.53
CA LYS A 55 4.60 7.56 3.88
C LYS A 55 5.95 7.15 3.28
N ARG A 56 6.79 6.45 4.06
CA ARG A 56 8.09 5.98 3.58
C ARG A 56 7.96 4.93 2.47
N ILE A 57 6.98 4.03 2.57
CA ILE A 57 6.66 3.05 1.53
C ILE A 57 6.27 3.75 0.22
N LEU A 58 5.43 4.80 0.27
CA LEU A 58 5.01 5.53 -0.91
C LEU A 58 6.16 6.26 -1.59
N GLU A 59 6.99 6.96 -0.80
CA GLU A 59 8.19 7.61 -1.31
C GLU A 59 9.07 6.62 -2.04
N LEU A 60 9.34 5.45 -1.42
CA LEU A 60 10.19 4.43 -2.01
C LEU A 60 9.56 3.78 -3.25
N ALA A 61 8.25 3.54 -3.23
CA ALA A 61 7.54 2.95 -4.37
C ALA A 61 7.52 3.91 -5.58
N LEU A 62 7.32 5.20 -5.35
CA LEU A 62 7.37 6.22 -6.40
C LEU A 62 8.79 6.46 -6.93
N GLU A 63 9.81 6.19 -6.12
CA GLU A 63 11.22 6.28 -6.53
C GLU A 63 11.66 5.06 -7.36
N LEU A 64 11.38 3.84 -6.89
CA LEU A 64 11.88 2.62 -7.51
C LEU A 64 10.98 2.08 -8.63
N LYS A 65 9.66 2.23 -8.48
CA LYS A 65 8.63 1.67 -9.35
C LYS A 65 7.48 2.66 -9.61
N PRO A 66 7.77 3.85 -10.18
CA PRO A 66 6.78 4.92 -10.32
C PRO A 66 5.52 4.48 -11.05
N ASP A 67 5.65 3.77 -12.17
CA ASP A 67 4.52 3.37 -13.01
C ASP A 67 3.63 2.34 -12.31
N GLU A 68 4.23 1.35 -11.66
CA GLU A 68 3.50 0.32 -10.90
C GLU A 68 2.85 0.91 -9.66
N ALA A 69 3.55 1.77 -8.92
CA ALA A 69 3.01 2.46 -7.76
C ALA A 69 1.79 3.31 -8.15
N LEU A 70 1.88 4.07 -9.25
CA LEU A 70 0.76 4.85 -9.77
C LEU A 70 -0.42 3.95 -10.19
N LYS A 71 -0.16 2.80 -10.83
CA LYS A 71 -1.22 1.84 -11.17
C LYS A 71 -1.95 1.33 -9.91
N VAL A 72 -1.23 1.02 -8.84
CA VAL A 72 -1.83 0.61 -7.56
C VAL A 72 -2.74 1.71 -7.02
N LEU A 73 -2.24 2.94 -6.95
CA LEU A 73 -2.98 4.09 -6.40
C LEU A 73 -4.20 4.46 -7.25
N LEU A 74 -4.10 4.43 -8.58
CA LEU A 74 -5.22 4.70 -9.48
C LEU A 74 -6.32 3.65 -9.35
N ARG A 75 -5.96 2.36 -9.23
CA ARG A 75 -6.94 1.29 -8.97
C ARG A 75 -7.62 1.45 -7.61
N ASP A 76 -6.88 1.90 -6.60
CA ASP A 76 -7.44 2.17 -5.27
C ASP A 76 -8.47 3.31 -5.34
N LEU A 77 -8.12 4.39 -6.03
CA LEU A 77 -8.99 5.54 -6.23
C LEU A 77 -10.26 5.15 -6.99
N ASP A 78 -10.15 4.36 -8.06
CA ASP A 78 -11.31 3.92 -8.86
C ASP A 78 -12.29 3.06 -8.06
N LYS A 79 -11.77 2.17 -7.20
CA LYS A 79 -12.59 1.38 -6.27
C LYS A 79 -13.35 2.28 -5.30
N HIS A 80 -12.70 3.32 -4.78
CA HIS A 80 -13.35 4.29 -3.90
C HIS A 80 -14.41 5.12 -4.64
N ALA A 81 -14.12 5.61 -5.85
CA ALA A 81 -15.08 6.37 -6.67
C ALA A 81 -16.32 5.53 -7.01
N THR A 82 -16.13 4.27 -7.40
CA THR A 82 -17.22 3.35 -7.73
C THR A 82 -18.08 3.01 -6.50
N MET A 83 -17.49 2.85 -5.32
CA MET A 83 -18.27 2.69 -4.08
C MET A 83 -19.13 3.92 -3.81
N MET A 84 -18.56 5.12 -3.92
CA MET A 84 -19.29 6.37 -3.66
C MET A 84 -20.48 6.55 -4.61
N ASP A 85 -20.34 6.22 -5.90
CA ASP A 85 -21.45 6.27 -6.86
C ASP A 85 -22.58 5.28 -6.51
N LYS A 86 -22.23 4.06 -6.07
CA LYS A 86 -23.21 3.04 -5.65
C LYS A 86 -23.96 3.44 -4.38
N PHE A 87 -23.31 4.09 -3.42
CA PHE A 87 -23.98 4.59 -2.21
C PHE A 87 -24.85 5.82 -2.49
N GLY A 88 -24.49 6.67 -3.45
CA GLY A 88 -25.32 7.81 -3.87
C GLY A 88 -26.64 7.44 -4.56
N LYS A 89 -26.73 6.22 -5.14
CA LYS A 89 -27.93 5.73 -5.86
C LYS A 89 -28.86 4.86 -5.02
N GLY A 90 -28.46 4.46 -3.81
CA GLY A 90 -29.26 3.63 -2.90
C GLY A 90 -30.07 4.40 -1.85
N GLY A 91 -29.95 5.74 -1.82
CA GLY A 91 -30.71 6.61 -0.93
C GLY A 91 -31.82 7.35 -1.66
N LYS A 92 -32.88 6.65 -2.05
CA LYS A 92 -34.19 7.23 -2.39
C LYS A 92 -35.30 6.34 -1.86
#